data_AF-A0A971C9J0-F1
#
_entry.id   AF-A0A971C9J0-F1
#
_cell.length_a   1.000
_cell.length_b   1.000
_cell.length_c   1.000
_cell.angle_alpha   90.00
_cell.angle_beta   90.00
_cell.angle_gamma   90.00
#
_symmetry.space_group_name_H-M   'P 1'
#
loop_
_entity.id
_entity.type
_entity.pdbx_description
1 polymer ?
#
loop_
_entity_poly.entity_id
_entity_poly.type
_entity_poly.pdbx_seq_one_letter_code
_entity_poly.pdbx_strand_id
1 'polypeptide(L)' 'MNKYSFDDIKGKVVVLTGGGGVIGSAFTMGLASAGAKIAVVDFNKDNAQKVAD' A
#
# COMPACT_ATOMS: atom_id res chain seq x y z
N MET A 1 7.30 -24.35 12.61
CA MET A 1 7.21 -22.88 12.46
C MET A 1 6.08 -22.60 11.48
N ASN A 2 5.04 -21.86 11.88
CA ASN A 2 4.00 -21.46 10.94
C ASN A 2 4.59 -20.42 9.98
N LYS A 3 4.48 -20.69 8.68
CA LYS A 3 4.93 -19.78 7.63
C LYS A 3 3.87 -18.69 7.48
N TYR A 4 4.20 -17.45 7.84
CA TYR A 4 3.33 -16.32 7.54
C TYR A 4 3.30 -16.11 6.02
N SER A 5 2.09 -15.96 5.47
CA SER A 5 1.85 -15.65 4.06
C SER A 5 0.92 -14.45 3.98
N PHE A 6 1.03 -13.72 2.87
CA PHE A 6 0.16 -12.59 2.49
C PHE A 6 -0.70 -12.93 1.26
N ASP A 7 -0.92 -14.22 0.99
CA ASP A 7 -1.72 -14.64 -0.17
C ASP A 7 -3.20 -14.22 -0.07
N ASP A 8 -3.70 -14.00 1.15
CA ASP A 8 -5.08 -13.60 1.46
C ASP A 8 -5.40 -12.16 1.05
N ILE A 9 -4.39 -11.29 0.97
CA ILE A 9 -4.53 -9.90 0.53
C ILE A 9 -4.43 -9.73 -1.00
N LYS A 10 -4.03 -10.77 -1.73
CA LYS A 10 -3.93 -10.72 -3.19
C LYS A 10 -5.28 -10.40 -3.82
N GLY A 11 -5.31 -9.37 -4.66
CA GLY A 11 -6.51 -8.90 -5.35
C GLY A 11 -7.52 -8.14 -4.47
N LYS A 12 -7.26 -8.00 -3.16
CA LYS A 12 -8.07 -7.17 -2.27
C LYS A 12 -7.84 -5.70 -2.56
N VAL A 13 -8.86 -4.89 -2.31
CA VAL A 13 -8.77 -3.43 -2.40
C VAL A 13 -8.42 -2.89 -1.02
N VAL A 14 -7.40 -2.04 -0.95
CA VAL A 14 -6.91 -1.41 0.27
C VAL A 14 -6.90 0.11 0.09
N VAL A 15 -7.46 0.83 1.04
CA VAL A 15 -7.36 2.29 1.12
C VAL A 15 -6.33 2.63 2.19
N LEU A 16 -5.29 3.37 1.82
CA LEU A 16 -4.15 3.63 2.70
C LEU A 16 -3.99 5.14 2.93
N THR A 17 -4.44 5.59 4.11
CA THR A 17 -4.34 7.00 4.54
C THR A 17 -2.94 7.34 5.01
N GLY A 18 -2.44 8.53 4.68
CA GLY A 18 -1.04 8.90 4.89
C GLY A 18 -0.06 8.09 4.03
N GLY A 19 -0.55 7.48 2.94
CA GLY A 19 0.23 6.57 2.11
C GLY A 19 1.36 7.24 1.32
N GLY A 20 1.36 8.58 1.22
CA GLY A 20 2.44 9.36 0.62
C GLY A 20 3.59 9.68 1.59
N GLY A 21 3.44 9.37 2.88
CA GLY A 21 4.48 9.58 3.90
C GLY A 21 5.59 8.53 3.87
N VAL A 22 6.61 8.69 4.73
CA VAL A 22 7.77 7.78 4.79
C VAL A 22 7.34 6.34 5.12
N ILE A 23 6.56 6.17 6.19
CA ILE A 23 6.09 4.84 6.61
C ILE A 23 4.96 4.36 5.69
N GLY A 24 4.01 5.24 5.36
CA GLY A 24 2.87 4.90 4.51
C GLY A 24 3.27 4.39 3.13
N SER A 25 4.31 4.97 2.53
CA SER A 25 4.84 4.51 1.25
C SER A 25 5.46 3.12 1.35
N ALA A 26 6.23 2.84 2.41
CA ALA A 26 6.77 1.50 2.66
C ALA A 26 5.66 0.43 2.78
N PHE A 27 4.59 0.74 3.52
CA PHE A 27 3.42 -0.14 3.61
C PHE A 27 2.71 -0.32 2.27
N THR A 28 2.52 0.77 1.54
CA THR A 28 1.92 0.75 0.20
C THR A 28 2.68 -0.18 -0.73
N MET A 29 4.01 -0.03 -0.80
CA MET A 29 4.87 -0.87 -1.64
C MET A 29 4.82 -2.35 -1.23
N GLY A 30 4.84 -2.63 0.08
CA GLY A 30 4.77 -4.01 0.59
C GLY A 30 3.45 -4.69 0.23
N LEU A 31 2.32 -4.02 0.46
CA LEU A 31 0.99 -4.55 0.14
C LEU A 31 0.75 -4.66 -1.37
N ALA A 32 1.24 -3.69 -2.15
CA ALA A 32 1.20 -3.75 -3.61
C ALA A 32 2.01 -4.94 -4.14
N SER A 33 3.20 -5.19 -3.57
CA SER A 33 4.05 -6.34 -3.92
C SER A 33 3.38 -7.68 -3.59
N ALA A 34 2.49 -7.72 -2.59
CA ALA A 34 1.65 -8.87 -2.28
C ALA A 34 0.41 -8.99 -3.19
N GLY A 35 0.23 -8.08 -4.15
CA GLY A 35 -0.84 -8.10 -5.16
C GLY A 35 -2.14 -7.44 -4.72
N ALA A 36 -2.13 -6.62 -3.67
CA ALA A 36 -3.27 -5.78 -3.32
C ALA A 36 -3.45 -4.64 -4.34
N LYS A 37 -4.69 -4.20 -4.53
CA LYS A 37 -5.05 -3.01 -5.30
C LYS A 37 -5.17 -1.84 -4.34
N ILE A 38 -4.32 -0.83 -4.48
CA ILE A 38 -4.16 0.21 -3.46
C ILE A 38 -4.74 1.54 -3.95
N ALA A 39 -5.51 2.21 -3.09
CA ALA A 39 -5.80 3.63 -3.19
C ALA A 39 -4.96 4.38 -2.16
N VAL A 40 -3.97 5.15 -2.64
CA VAL A 40 -3.11 5.97 -1.78
C VAL A 40 -3.83 7.27 -1.47
N VAL A 41 -4.14 7.50 -0.20
CA VAL A 41 -4.82 8.71 0.27
C VAL A 41 -3.85 9.49 1.13
N ASP A 42 -3.59 10.73 0.76
CA ASP A 42 -2.74 11.64 1.52
C ASP A 42 -3.31 13.06 1.45
N PHE A 43 -2.99 13.88 2.46
CA PHE A 43 -3.31 15.30 2.41
C PHE A 43 -2.53 15.98 1.28
N ASN A 44 -1.28 15.57 1.05
CA ASN A 44 -0.48 16.05 -0.07
C ASN A 44 -0.68 15.14 -1.29
N LYS A 45 -1.44 15.64 -2.27
CA LYS A 45 -1.73 14.92 -3.51
C LYS A 45 -0.46 14.49 -4.26
N ASP A 46 0.57 15.33 -4.31
CA ASP A 46 1.79 15.03 -5.06
C ASP A 46 2.56 13.87 -4.40
N ASN A 47 2.54 13.79 -3.08
CA ASN A 47 3.15 12.65 -2.37
C ASN A 47 2.37 11.36 -2.63
N ALA A 48 1.02 11.41 -2.60
CA ALA A 48 0.21 10.25 -2.93
C ALA A 48 0.45 9.78 -4.38
N GLN A 49 0.48 10.73 -5.34
CA GLN A 49 0.70 10.41 -6.76
C GLN A 49 2.05 9.76 -6.99
N LYS A 50 3.13 10.30 -6.40
CA LYS A 50 4.49 9.73 -6.51
C LYS A 50 4.59 8.28 -6.03
N VAL A 51 3.76 7.86 -5.08
CA VAL A 51 3.73 6.48 -4.57
C VAL A 51 2.81 5.60 -5.41
N ALA A 52 1.81 6.18 -6.07
CA ALA A 52 0.86 5.46 -6.90
C ALA A 52 1.36 5.18 -8.33
N ASP A 53 2.31 5.97 -8.82
CA ASP A 53 3.01 5.80 -10.11
C ASP A 53 4.08 4.69 -10.06
#